data_AF-A0A6P0YRE0-F1
#
_entry.id   AF-A0A6P0YRE0-F1
#
_cell.length_a   1.000
_cell.length_b   1.000
_cell.length_c   1.000
_cell.angle_alpha   90.00
_cell.angle_beta   90.00
_cell.angle_gamma   90.00
#
_symmetry.space_group_name_H-M   'P 1'
#
loop_
_entity.id
_entity.type
_entity.pdbx_description
1 polymer ?
#
loop_
_entity_poly.entity_id
_entity_poly.type
_entity_poly.pdbx_seq_one_letter_code
_entity_poly.pdbx_strand_id
1 'polypeptide(L)'
;LSPEKLANKAILFVNVASKCGLTPQYSGLVELDKKYGDRGLVVIGVPCNQFMEQEPGTPEEIKAFTKEKYDVEFTLLEKQDVNGANRSPLYQFLVGDGGDIDWNFAKFVIGRDGAIVARFEAKTPTDDPDLIAAIEKALG
;
A
#
# COMPACT_ATOMS: atom_id res chain seq x y z
N LEU A 1 -13.97 2.21 3.49
CA LEU A 1 -13.81 1.75 2.09
C LEU A 1 -14.91 0.73 1.81
N SER A 2 -15.85 0.98 0.90
CA SER A 2 -16.95 0.03 0.63
C SER A 2 -16.53 -1.00 -0.43
N PRO A 3 -17.05 -2.25 -0.37
CA PRO A 3 -16.80 -3.26 -1.40
C PRO A 3 -17.11 -2.77 -2.82
N GLU A 4 -18.15 -1.97 -2.98
CA GLU A 4 -18.54 -1.38 -4.28
C GLU A 4 -17.46 -0.45 -4.87
N LYS A 5 -16.71 0.28 -4.03
CA LYS A 5 -15.61 1.13 -4.49
C LYS A 5 -14.40 0.33 -4.97
N LEU A 6 -14.29 -0.93 -4.58
CA LEU A 6 -13.20 -1.84 -4.95
C LEU A 6 -13.60 -2.87 -6.01
N ALA A 7 -14.89 -3.07 -6.26
CA ALA A 7 -15.37 -4.02 -7.24
C ALA A 7 -14.79 -3.71 -8.63
N ASN A 8 -14.21 -4.74 -9.27
CA ASN A 8 -13.62 -4.65 -10.61
C ASN A 8 -12.47 -3.62 -10.72
N LYS A 9 -11.75 -3.36 -9.62
CA LYS A 9 -10.56 -2.49 -9.56
C LYS A 9 -9.31 -3.31 -9.30
N ALA A 10 -8.20 -2.88 -9.90
CA ALA A 10 -6.88 -3.33 -9.45
C ALA A 10 -6.51 -2.57 -8.19
N ILE A 11 -5.86 -3.21 -7.22
CA ILE A 11 -5.52 -2.58 -5.94
C ILE A 11 -4.03 -2.69 -5.68
N LEU A 12 -3.40 -1.59 -5.27
CA LEU A 12 -2.04 -1.56 -4.75
C LEU A 12 -2.09 -1.28 -3.25
N PHE A 13 -1.93 -2.30 -2.43
CA PHE A 13 -1.78 -2.14 -0.98
C PHE A 13 -0.31 -1.88 -0.63
N VAL A 14 -0.06 -0.93 0.26
CA VAL A 14 1.28 -0.61 0.76
C VAL A 14 1.24 -0.40 2.27
N ASN A 15 2.05 -1.10 3.05
CA ASN A 15 2.24 -0.74 4.47
C ASN A 15 3.11 0.51 4.55
N VAL A 16 2.62 1.59 5.15
CA VAL A 16 3.29 2.90 5.08
C VAL A 16 3.71 3.42 6.45
N ALA A 17 4.70 4.31 6.44
CA ALA A 17 5.17 5.03 7.61
C ALA A 17 5.71 6.43 7.23
N SER A 18 5.63 7.35 8.17
CA SER A 18 5.86 8.79 8.06
C SER A 18 7.28 9.18 8.49
N LYS A 19 7.87 8.41 9.41
CA LYS A 19 9.23 8.62 9.93
C LYS A 19 10.22 7.55 9.44
N CYS A 20 10.04 7.08 8.21
CA CYS A 20 10.89 6.08 7.57
C CYS A 20 11.82 6.71 6.53
N GLY A 21 13.02 6.15 6.35
CA GLY A 21 13.91 6.56 5.25
C GLY A 21 13.31 6.33 3.85
N LEU A 22 12.30 5.46 3.74
CA LEU A 22 11.56 5.16 2.51
C LEU A 22 10.28 5.99 2.36
N THR A 23 9.94 6.86 3.31
CA THR A 23 8.78 7.76 3.22
C THR A 23 8.74 8.59 1.92
N PRO A 24 9.86 9.00 1.29
CA PRO A 24 9.80 9.65 -0.03
C PRO A 24 9.11 8.83 -1.14
N GLN A 25 8.92 7.51 -0.97
CA GLN A 25 8.15 6.70 -1.93
C GLN A 25 6.68 7.13 -2.04
N TYR A 26 6.13 7.89 -1.09
CA TYR A 26 4.78 8.47 -1.22
C TYR A 26 4.60 9.26 -2.51
N SER A 27 5.61 10.04 -2.94
CA SER A 27 5.56 10.76 -4.22
C SER A 27 5.33 9.81 -5.39
N GLY A 28 6.05 8.69 -5.42
CA GLY A 28 5.89 7.67 -6.46
C GLY A 28 4.53 6.97 -6.41
N LEU A 29 3.99 6.73 -5.22
CA LEU A 29 2.64 6.19 -5.05
C LEU A 29 1.57 7.16 -5.55
N VAL A 30 1.73 8.47 -5.31
CA VAL A 30 0.85 9.51 -5.85
C VAL A 30 0.90 9.55 -7.37
N GLU A 31 2.08 9.41 -7.97
CA GLU A 31 2.21 9.34 -9.43
C GLU A 31 1.55 8.09 -10.01
N LEU A 32 1.67 6.92 -9.35
CA LEU A 32 0.95 5.71 -9.77
C LEU A 32 -0.57 5.89 -9.67
N ASP A 33 -1.06 6.47 -8.58
CA ASP A 33 -2.48 6.74 -8.35
C ASP A 33 -3.04 7.67 -9.45
N LYS A 34 -2.34 8.77 -9.75
CA LYS A 34 -2.70 9.70 -10.83
C LYS A 34 -2.65 9.03 -12.21
N LYS A 35 -1.59 8.29 -12.51
CA LYS A 35 -1.36 7.67 -13.82
C LYS A 35 -2.36 6.56 -14.14
N TYR A 36 -2.73 5.76 -13.14
CA TYR A 36 -3.53 4.55 -13.34
C TYR A 36 -4.94 4.61 -12.73
N GLY A 37 -5.27 5.65 -11.97
CA GLY A 37 -6.58 5.83 -11.32
C GLY A 37 -7.75 5.75 -12.30
N ASP A 38 -7.66 6.48 -13.42
CA ASP A 38 -8.69 6.48 -14.47
C ASP A 38 -8.83 5.12 -15.17
N ARG A 39 -7.76 4.31 -15.16
CA ARG A 39 -7.75 2.95 -15.70
C ARG A 39 -8.32 1.93 -14.71
N GLY A 40 -8.52 2.31 -13.45
CA GLY A 40 -9.09 1.49 -12.40
C GLY A 40 -8.09 0.94 -11.38
N LEU A 41 -6.90 1.51 -11.26
CA LEU A 41 -6.03 1.26 -10.10
C LEU A 41 -6.55 2.03 -8.89
N VAL A 42 -6.50 1.41 -7.73
CA VAL A 42 -6.75 2.05 -6.44
C VAL A 42 -5.53 1.84 -5.56
N VAL A 43 -4.84 2.92 -5.18
CA VAL A 43 -3.75 2.84 -4.20
C VAL A 43 -4.34 2.92 -2.79
N ILE A 44 -3.88 2.05 -1.90
CA ILE A 44 -4.31 2.03 -0.50
C ILE A 44 -3.09 1.94 0.42
N GLY A 45 -2.85 3.01 1.18
CA GLY A 45 -1.86 3.00 2.24
C GLY A 45 -2.44 2.42 3.52
N VAL A 46 -1.67 1.54 4.17
CA VAL A 46 -2.02 0.95 5.47
C VAL A 46 -0.94 1.35 6.48
N PRO A 47 -1.18 2.38 7.32
CA PRO A 47 -0.20 2.79 8.32
C PRO A 47 0.16 1.63 9.25
N CYS A 48 1.45 1.46 9.54
CA CYS A 48 1.93 0.39 10.43
C CYS A 48 3.07 0.88 11.31
N ASN A 49 3.00 0.60 12.62
CA ASN A 49 4.01 1.04 13.58
C ASN A 49 4.96 -0.09 14.04
N GLN A 50 4.89 -1.28 13.45
CA GLN A 50 5.69 -2.45 13.87
C GLN A 50 7.18 -2.34 13.47
N PHE A 51 7.53 -1.41 12.58
CA PHE A 51 8.89 -1.26 12.05
C PHE A 51 9.57 -0.03 12.67
N MET A 52 10.34 -0.25 13.74
CA MET A 52 11.03 0.80 14.53
C MET A 52 10.14 1.96 14.98
N GLU A 53 8.86 1.69 15.23
CA GLU A 53 7.89 2.71 15.67
C GLU A 53 7.86 3.96 14.77
N GLN A 54 8.03 3.76 13.45
CA GLN A 54 8.13 4.84 12.46
C GLN A 54 6.79 5.46 12.06
N GLU A 55 5.68 5.00 12.66
CA GLU A 55 4.33 5.52 12.48
C GLU A 55 3.61 5.76 13.81
N PRO A 56 4.14 6.63 14.69
CA PRO A 56 3.61 6.78 16.05
C PRO A 56 2.35 7.65 16.11
N GLY A 57 2.09 8.47 15.08
CA GLY A 57 1.02 9.47 15.09
C GLY A 57 -0.40 8.91 15.10
N THR A 58 -1.38 9.75 15.41
CA THR A 58 -2.81 9.42 15.28
C THR A 58 -3.23 9.35 13.80
N PRO A 59 -4.38 8.75 13.46
CA PRO A 59 -4.88 8.74 12.09
C PRO A 59 -4.96 10.14 11.46
N GLU A 60 -5.35 11.16 12.24
CA GLU A 60 -5.44 12.55 11.80
C GLU A 60 -4.06 13.15 11.51
N GLU A 61 -3.10 12.92 12.40
CA GLU A 61 -1.71 13.40 12.23
C GLU A 61 -1.04 12.77 11.02
N ILE A 62 -1.24 11.46 10.82
CA ILE A 62 -0.72 10.71 9.67
C ILE A 62 -1.30 11.28 8.39
N LYS A 63 -2.64 11.43 8.32
CA LYS A 63 -3.31 11.98 7.15
C LYS A 63 -2.86 13.39 6.83
N ALA A 64 -2.75 14.26 7.85
CA ALA A 64 -2.26 15.62 7.69
C ALA A 64 -0.83 15.62 7.13
N PHE A 65 0.08 14.84 7.72
CA PHE A 65 1.46 14.72 7.25
C PHE A 65 1.55 14.28 5.79
N THR A 66 0.86 13.20 5.41
CA THR A 66 0.92 12.68 4.03
C THR A 66 0.32 13.65 3.02
N LYS A 67 -0.72 14.38 3.42
CA LYS A 67 -1.38 15.38 2.58
C LYS A 67 -0.48 16.61 2.39
N GLU A 68 0.02 17.19 3.47
CA GLU A 68 0.83 18.40 3.43
C GLU A 68 2.17 18.18 2.72
N LYS A 69 2.80 17.03 2.92
CA LYS A 69 4.15 16.76 2.41
C LYS A 69 4.19 16.17 1.00
N TYR A 70 3.21 15.34 0.64
CA TYR A 70 3.24 14.55 -0.59
C TYR A 70 1.98 14.69 -1.44
N ASP A 71 0.99 15.46 -1.00
CA ASP A 71 -0.29 15.62 -1.71
C ASP A 71 -1.03 14.28 -1.91
N VAL A 72 -0.99 13.41 -0.89
CA VAL A 72 -1.69 12.13 -0.91
C VAL A 72 -3.20 12.34 -0.92
N GLU A 73 -3.86 11.87 -1.98
CA GLU A 73 -5.32 11.83 -2.15
C GLU A 73 -5.89 10.41 -2.06
N PHE A 74 -5.04 9.40 -2.23
CA PHE A 74 -5.45 8.00 -2.14
C PHE A 74 -5.85 7.62 -0.70
N THR A 75 -6.57 6.50 -0.57
CA THR A 75 -7.12 6.10 0.73
C THR A 75 -6.01 5.65 1.69
N LEU A 76 -6.01 6.20 2.90
CA LEU A 76 -5.31 5.65 4.05
C LEU A 76 -6.31 4.92 4.96
N LEU A 77 -6.01 3.67 5.30
CA LEU A 77 -6.78 2.93 6.30
C LEU A 77 -6.35 3.34 7.73
N GLU A 78 -7.08 2.83 8.71
CA GLU A 78 -6.59 2.84 10.09
C GLU A 78 -5.29 2.04 10.22
N LYS A 79 -4.52 2.36 11.26
CA LYS A 79 -3.26 1.70 11.57
C LYS A 79 -3.49 0.22 11.88
N GLN A 80 -2.67 -0.64 11.30
CA GLN A 80 -2.80 -2.09 11.45
C GLN A 80 -1.46 -2.77 11.74
N ASP A 81 -1.55 -3.88 12.46
CA ASP A 81 -0.45 -4.84 12.58
C ASP A 81 -0.42 -5.72 11.32
N VAL A 82 0.76 -5.82 10.71
CA VAL A 82 1.00 -6.57 9.48
C VAL A 82 1.69 -7.91 9.73
N ASN A 83 2.29 -8.08 10.92
CA ASN A 83 2.99 -9.29 11.36
C ASN A 83 2.54 -9.74 12.75
N GLY A 84 2.96 -10.97 13.12
CA GLY A 84 2.75 -11.55 14.44
C GLY A 84 1.32 -12.01 14.71
N ALA A 85 1.05 -12.37 15.96
CA ALA A 85 -0.25 -12.94 16.39
C ALA A 85 -1.44 -11.99 16.19
N ASN A 86 -1.18 -10.67 16.14
CA ASN A 86 -2.19 -9.64 15.92
C ASN A 86 -2.30 -9.20 14.45
N ARG A 87 -1.63 -9.89 13.51
CA ARG A 87 -1.69 -9.59 12.07
C ARG A 87 -3.16 -9.43 11.65
N SER A 88 -3.48 -8.30 11.03
CA SER A 88 -4.84 -7.98 10.64
C SER A 88 -5.39 -8.98 9.60
N PRO A 89 -6.72 -9.17 9.51
CA PRO A 89 -7.30 -10.06 8.49
C PRO A 89 -6.90 -9.69 7.05
N LEU A 90 -6.71 -8.39 6.77
CA LEU A 90 -6.20 -7.94 5.48
C LEU A 90 -4.80 -8.52 5.22
N TYR A 91 -3.86 -8.37 6.16
CA TYR A 91 -2.51 -8.89 5.98
C TYR A 91 -2.42 -10.41 6.08
N GLN A 92 -3.33 -11.08 6.78
CA GLN A 92 -3.45 -12.54 6.70
C GLN A 92 -3.78 -12.98 5.27
N PHE A 93 -4.72 -12.31 4.61
CA PHE A 93 -5.04 -12.56 3.21
C PHE A 93 -3.87 -12.22 2.27
N LEU A 94 -3.28 -11.02 2.40
CA LEU A 94 -2.23 -10.55 1.50
C LEU A 94 -0.94 -11.38 1.59
N VAL A 95 -0.57 -11.79 2.80
CA VAL A 95 0.65 -12.59 3.03
C VAL A 95 0.40 -14.06 2.74
N GLY A 96 -0.79 -14.58 3.04
CA GLY A 96 -1.10 -16.00 2.93
C GLY A 96 -0.11 -16.85 3.72
N ASP A 97 0.40 -17.91 3.09
CA ASP A 97 1.43 -18.78 3.65
C ASP A 97 2.87 -18.22 3.48
N GLY A 98 2.99 -16.98 2.99
CA GLY A 98 4.27 -16.30 2.80
C GLY A 98 4.95 -15.89 4.11
N GLY A 99 6.23 -15.52 4.01
CA GLY A 99 6.98 -14.96 5.14
C GLY A 99 6.46 -13.60 5.59
N ASP A 100 6.84 -13.20 6.80
CA ASP A 100 6.54 -11.89 7.36
C ASP A 100 7.01 -10.74 6.44
N ILE A 101 6.41 -9.57 6.63
CA ILE A 101 6.85 -8.35 5.94
C ILE A 101 8.10 -7.83 6.66
N ASP A 102 9.17 -7.62 5.91
CA ASP A 102 10.46 -7.24 6.50
C ASP A 102 10.51 -5.78 6.93
N TRP A 103 9.80 -4.88 6.22
CA TRP A 103 9.89 -3.44 6.46
C TRP A 103 8.69 -2.63 5.96
N ASN A 104 8.68 -1.33 6.29
CA ASN A 104 7.78 -0.34 5.68
C ASN A 104 7.93 -0.31 4.16
N PHE A 105 6.83 -0.06 3.45
CA PHE A 105 6.71 0.07 1.99
C PHE A 105 6.79 -1.22 1.18
N ALA A 106 6.49 -2.38 1.78
CA ALA A 106 6.17 -3.58 1.01
C ALA A 106 4.84 -3.38 0.28
N LYS A 107 4.71 -3.99 -0.90
CA LYS A 107 3.63 -3.71 -1.85
C LYS A 107 2.96 -4.99 -2.28
N PHE A 108 1.63 -4.98 -2.36
CA PHE A 108 0.84 -6.10 -2.86
C PHE A 108 -0.05 -5.59 -3.99
N VAL A 109 0.07 -6.22 -5.16
CA VAL A 109 -0.76 -5.92 -6.33
C VAL A 109 -1.86 -6.96 -6.41
N ILE A 110 -3.11 -6.50 -6.42
CA ILE A 110 -4.32 -7.32 -6.49
C ILE A 110 -5.03 -7.05 -7.81
N GLY A 111 -5.43 -8.11 -8.50
CA GLY A 111 -6.20 -8.07 -9.73
C GLY A 111 -7.65 -7.69 -9.49
N ARG A 112 -8.37 -7.35 -10.58
CA ARG A 112 -9.80 -7.02 -10.55
C ARG A 112 -10.69 -8.17 -10.05
N ASP A 113 -10.20 -9.40 -10.17
CA ASP A 113 -10.81 -10.64 -9.68
C ASP A 113 -10.54 -10.91 -8.19
N GLY A 114 -9.75 -10.05 -7.53
CA GLY A 114 -9.33 -10.21 -6.14
C GLY A 114 -8.12 -11.14 -5.96
N ALA A 115 -7.55 -11.68 -7.04
CA ALA A 115 -6.36 -12.52 -6.94
C ALA A 115 -5.10 -11.68 -6.66
N ILE A 116 -4.19 -12.21 -5.83
CA ILE A 116 -2.88 -11.59 -5.61
C ILE A 116 -2.04 -11.81 -6.88
N VAL A 117 -1.65 -10.72 -7.53
CA VAL A 117 -0.83 -10.73 -8.75
C VAL A 117 0.65 -10.79 -8.42
N ALA A 118 1.09 -10.00 -7.44
CA ALA A 118 2.49 -9.94 -7.02
C ALA A 118 2.65 -9.31 -5.62
N ARG A 119 3.76 -9.66 -4.96
CA ARG A 119 4.28 -9.01 -3.75
C ARG A 119 5.67 -8.43 -4.07
N PHE A 120 5.95 -7.23 -3.58
CA PHE A 120 7.25 -6.57 -3.71
C PHE A 120 7.78 -6.11 -2.36
N GLU A 121 9.09 -6.17 -2.21
CA GLU A 121 9.76 -5.78 -0.98
C GLU A 121 9.92 -4.26 -0.88
N ALA A 122 10.17 -3.79 0.35
CA ALA A 122 10.22 -2.38 0.70
C ALA A 122 11.09 -1.51 -0.21
N LYS A 123 12.24 -2.04 -0.62
CA LYS A 123 13.24 -1.33 -1.43
C LYS A 123 12.91 -1.30 -2.92
N THR A 124 11.91 -2.05 -3.40
CA THR A 124 11.47 -1.98 -4.79
C THR A 124 10.92 -0.58 -5.07
N PRO A 125 11.53 0.18 -5.99
CA PRO A 125 11.04 1.51 -6.40
C PRO A 125 9.63 1.46 -6.97
N THR A 126 8.90 2.58 -6.93
CA THR A 126 7.53 2.65 -7.49
C THR A 126 7.51 2.66 -9.01
N ASP A 127 8.64 2.99 -9.65
CA ASP A 127 8.86 2.95 -11.10
C ASP A 127 9.59 1.67 -11.55
N ASP A 128 9.76 0.71 -10.65
CA ASP A 128 10.36 -0.58 -10.96
C ASP A 128 9.60 -1.29 -12.10
N PRO A 129 10.28 -1.75 -13.16
CA PRO A 129 9.63 -2.35 -14.32
C PRO A 129 8.72 -3.55 -13.98
N ASP A 130 9.10 -4.36 -12.98
CA ASP A 130 8.31 -5.53 -12.59
C ASP A 130 7.06 -5.12 -11.81
N LEU A 131 7.15 -4.07 -10.98
CA LEU A 131 5.98 -3.48 -10.32
C LEU A 131 5.01 -2.89 -11.35
N ILE A 132 5.52 -2.14 -12.33
CA ILE A 132 4.70 -1.58 -13.40
C ILE A 132 4.04 -2.71 -14.21
N ALA A 133 4.78 -3.75 -14.59
CA ALA A 133 4.24 -4.89 -15.31
C ALA A 133 3.14 -5.62 -14.51
N ALA A 134 3.31 -5.77 -13.19
CA ALA A 134 2.29 -6.35 -12.32
C ALA A 134 1.03 -5.48 -12.26
N ILE A 135 1.16 -4.16 -12.16
CA ILE A 135 0.03 -3.21 -12.18
C ILE A 135 -0.71 -3.30 -13.53
N GLU A 136 0.01 -3.27 -14.66
CA GLU A 136 -0.59 -3.41 -15.99
C GLU A 136 -1.33 -4.74 -16.12
N LYS A 137 -0.73 -5.85 -15.67
CA LYS A 137 -1.38 -7.16 -15.65
C LYS A 137 -2.64 -7.18 -14.78
N ALA A 138 -2.62 -6.52 -13.62
CA ALA A 138 -3.77 -6.42 -12.73
C ALA A 138 -4.90 -5.59 -13.33
N LEU A 139 -4.57 -4.61 -14.17
CA LEU A 139 -5.53 -3.76 -14.85
C LEU A 139 -6.21 -4.44 -16.05
N GLY A 140 -5.61 -5.48 -16.62
CA GLY A 140 -6.11 -6.20 -17.80
C GLY A 140 -5.63 -5.58 -19.09
#